data_AF-A0A3S4GGC8-F1
#
_entry.id   AF-A0A3S4GGC8-F1
#
_cell.length_a   1.000
_cell.length_b   1.000
_cell.length_c   1.000
_cell.angle_alpha   90.00
_cell.angle_beta   90.00
_cell.angle_gamma   90.00
#
_symmetry.space_group_name_H-M   'P 1'
#
loop_
_entity.id
_entity.type
_entity.pdbx_description
1 polymer ?
#
loop_
_entity_poly.entity_id
_entity_poly.type
_entity_poly.pdbx_seq_one_letter_code
_entity_poly.pdbx_strand_id
1 'polypeptide(L)'
;MEQVVIVDAIRTPMGRSKGGAFRHVRAEDLSAHLMRSLLSRNPSLEASAIDDIYWGCVQQTLEQGFNIARNAALLAEIPHSVPANTVNRLCGSSMQALHDAARMIMTGDASVCLIGGVEHMGHVPMSHGVDFHPGLSRNVAKAAGMMGLTAEMLARLHGISREMQDQFAARSPRSCLGRNPVRRIQSGDYPPPAATMPMAYSSPLTMTR
;
A
#
# COMPACT_ATOMS: atom_id res chain seq x y z
N MET A 1 -28.64 -6.09 4.91
CA MET A 1 -27.25 -5.66 4.70
C MET A 1 -26.37 -6.74 5.24
N GLU A 2 -25.53 -7.32 4.39
CA GLU A 2 -24.53 -8.31 4.80
C GLU A 2 -23.51 -7.68 5.76
N GLN A 3 -22.95 -8.50 6.66
CA GLN A 3 -21.84 -8.06 7.50
C GLN A 3 -20.53 -8.29 6.76
N VAL A 4 -19.72 -7.25 6.64
CA VAL A 4 -18.41 -7.32 5.99
C VAL A 4 -17.37 -7.74 7.01
N VAL A 5 -16.56 -8.74 6.65
CA VAL A 5 -15.45 -9.24 7.47
C VAL A 5 -14.14 -9.15 6.68
N ILE A 6 -13.03 -8.96 7.40
CA ILE A 6 -11.68 -9.05 6.82
C ILE A 6 -11.16 -10.47 7.10
N VAL A 7 -10.99 -11.26 6.05
CA VAL A 7 -10.55 -12.67 6.16
C VAL A 7 -9.03 -12.78 6.31
N ASP A 8 -8.28 -12.03 5.50
CA ASP A 8 -6.81 -12.00 5.54
C ASP A 8 -6.30 -10.60 5.18
N ALA A 9 -5.08 -10.28 5.62
CA ALA A 9 -4.43 -9.01 5.35
C ALA A 9 -2.91 -9.17 5.36
N ILE A 10 -2.28 -8.80 4.24
CA ILE A 10 -0.83 -8.89 4.06
C ILE A 10 -0.29 -7.60 3.42
N ARG A 11 1.02 -7.39 3.49
CA ARG A 11 1.71 -6.29 2.81
C ARG A 11 3.11 -6.70 2.38
N THR A 12 3.72 -5.92 1.49
CA THR A 12 5.15 -6.01 1.24
C THR A 12 5.93 -5.37 2.41
N PRO A 13 7.23 -5.70 2.57
CA PRO A 13 8.14 -4.85 3.34
C PRO A 13 8.13 -3.41 2.79
N MET A 14 8.35 -2.41 3.65
CA MET A 14 8.43 -1.01 3.18
C MET A 14 9.86 -0.70 2.70
N GLY A 15 10.06 -0.67 1.39
CA GLY A 15 11.37 -0.39 0.78
C GLY A 15 11.69 1.12 0.72
N ARG A 16 12.94 1.49 1.01
CA ARG A 16 13.41 2.88 0.81
C ARG A 16 13.31 3.24 -0.67
N SER A 17 12.62 4.32 -1.02
CA SER A 17 12.40 4.70 -2.43
C SER A 17 13.70 5.04 -3.16
N LYS A 18 14.60 5.80 -2.52
CA LYS A 18 15.89 6.19 -3.11
C LYS A 18 16.91 5.06 -2.94
N GLY A 19 17.13 4.29 -4.01
CA GLY A 19 18.15 3.24 -4.08
C GLY A 19 17.89 2.03 -3.17
N GLY A 20 16.67 1.84 -2.67
CA GLY A 20 16.37 0.75 -1.76
C GLY A 20 16.04 -0.58 -2.45
N ALA A 21 15.31 -1.42 -1.71
CA ALA A 21 15.11 -2.83 -2.04
C ALA A 21 14.34 -3.07 -3.35
N PHE A 22 13.37 -2.22 -3.70
CA PHE A 22 12.49 -2.42 -4.85
C PHE A 22 12.87 -1.62 -6.10
N ARG A 23 14.05 -1.00 -6.15
CA ARG A 23 14.49 -0.16 -7.30
C ARG A 23 14.53 -0.87 -8.67
N HIS A 24 14.38 -2.19 -8.68
CA HIS A 24 14.38 -3.04 -9.88
C HIS A 24 13.10 -3.90 -9.96
N VAL A 25 12.08 -3.57 -9.17
CA VAL A 25 10.80 -4.29 -9.13
C VAL A 25 9.69 -3.30 -9.49
N ARG A 26 8.84 -3.64 -10.46
CA ARG A 26 7.78 -2.73 -10.91
C ARG A 26 6.60 -2.72 -9.94
N ALA A 27 5.83 -1.63 -9.95
CA ALA A 27 4.64 -1.47 -9.12
C ALA A 27 3.60 -2.59 -9.33
N GLU A 28 3.35 -2.99 -10.58
CA GLU A 28 2.40 -4.07 -10.86
C GLU A 28 2.89 -5.43 -10.35
N ASP A 29 4.21 -5.70 -10.36
CA ASP A 29 4.78 -6.93 -9.78
C ASP A 29 4.61 -6.98 -8.26
N LEU A 30 4.82 -5.86 -7.56
CA LEU A 30 4.58 -5.76 -6.12
C LEU A 30 3.12 -6.05 -5.78
N SER A 31 2.19 -5.54 -6.60
CA SER A 31 0.75 -5.76 -6.42
C SER A 31 0.35 -7.20 -6.73
N ALA A 32 0.81 -7.72 -7.88
CA ALA A 32 0.54 -9.09 -8.32
C ALA A 32 1.07 -10.11 -7.31
N HIS A 33 2.23 -9.84 -6.72
CA HIS A 33 2.80 -10.67 -5.67
C HIS A 33 1.87 -10.79 -4.44
N LEU A 34 1.28 -9.69 -3.98
CA LEU A 34 0.33 -9.73 -2.86
C LEU A 34 -0.97 -10.43 -3.25
N MET A 35 -1.49 -10.16 -4.44
CA MET A 35 -2.70 -10.82 -4.96
C MET A 35 -2.53 -12.35 -5.01
N ARG A 36 -1.43 -12.83 -5.60
CA ARG A 36 -1.07 -14.26 -5.64
C ARG A 36 -0.90 -14.84 -4.23
N SER A 37 -0.22 -14.11 -3.35
CA SER A 37 0.05 -14.56 -1.98
C SER A 37 -1.22 -14.69 -1.15
N LEU A 38 -2.19 -13.78 -1.30
CA LEU A 38 -3.50 -13.88 -0.65
C LEU A 38 -4.25 -15.13 -1.12
N LEU A 39 -4.31 -15.37 -2.43
CA LEU A 39 -4.96 -16.57 -2.98
C LEU A 39 -4.27 -17.86 -2.51
N SER A 40 -2.94 -17.89 -2.54
CA SER A 40 -2.14 -19.02 -2.05
C SER A 40 -2.36 -19.31 -0.56
N ARG A 41 -2.60 -18.29 0.26
CA ARG A 41 -2.85 -18.45 1.71
C ARG A 41 -4.26 -18.91 2.03
N ASN A 42 -5.19 -18.72 1.10
CA ASN A 42 -6.61 -19.00 1.27
C ASN A 42 -7.07 -20.01 0.21
N PRO A 43 -6.60 -21.28 0.27
CA PRO A 43 -6.88 -22.29 -0.77
C PRO A 43 -8.36 -22.68 -0.87
N SER A 44 -9.19 -22.30 0.10
CA SER A 44 -10.64 -22.47 0.05
C SER A 44 -11.36 -21.42 -0.81
N LEU A 45 -10.65 -20.36 -1.25
CA LEU A 45 -11.19 -19.33 -2.11
C LEU A 45 -10.87 -19.64 -3.57
N GLU A 46 -11.90 -19.92 -4.36
CA GLU A 46 -11.76 -19.97 -5.82
C GLU A 46 -11.53 -18.56 -6.36
N ALA A 47 -10.48 -18.37 -7.15
CA ALA A 47 -10.13 -17.04 -7.67
C ALA A 47 -11.23 -16.42 -8.55
N SER A 48 -12.05 -17.25 -9.20
CA SER A 48 -13.21 -16.81 -10.01
C SER A 48 -14.39 -16.33 -9.17
N ALA A 49 -14.40 -16.59 -7.86
CA ALA A 49 -15.43 -16.11 -6.94
C ALA A 49 -15.20 -14.66 -6.47
N ILE A 50 -14.07 -14.04 -6.85
CA ILE A 50 -13.83 -12.62 -6.60
C ILE A 50 -14.71 -11.81 -7.55
N ASP A 51 -15.59 -10.98 -6.99
CA ASP A 51 -16.54 -10.18 -7.75
C ASP A 51 -15.92 -8.88 -8.26
N ASP A 52 -14.97 -8.30 -7.53
CA ASP A 52 -14.21 -7.11 -7.96
C ASP A 52 -12.90 -6.94 -7.15
N ILE A 53 -11.98 -6.17 -7.72
CA ILE A 53 -10.70 -5.81 -7.13
C ILE A 53 -10.59 -4.28 -7.05
N TYR A 54 -10.50 -3.74 -5.84
CA TYR A 54 -10.31 -2.31 -5.61
C TYR A 54 -8.87 -2.03 -5.16
N TRP A 55 -8.11 -1.28 -5.96
CA TRP A 55 -6.69 -1.02 -5.68
C TRP A 55 -6.38 0.48 -5.64
N GLY A 56 -5.93 0.97 -4.49
CA GLY A 56 -5.54 2.37 -4.33
C GLY A 56 -4.21 2.69 -5.00
N CYS A 57 -4.15 3.74 -5.82
CA CYS A 57 -2.91 4.25 -6.40
C CYS A 57 -3.06 5.75 -6.70
N VAL A 58 -2.09 6.56 -6.28
CA VAL A 58 -2.14 8.02 -6.45
C VAL A 58 -1.54 8.45 -7.78
N GLN A 59 -0.27 8.13 -8.05
CA GLN A 59 0.39 8.57 -9.29
C GLN A 59 0.14 7.60 -10.43
N GLN A 60 -1.05 7.65 -11.03
CA GLN A 60 -1.50 6.71 -12.07
C GLN A 60 -0.93 7.02 -13.47
N THR A 61 0.39 6.99 -13.59
CA THR A 61 1.12 7.16 -14.85
C THR A 61 2.32 6.21 -14.90
N LEU A 62 2.98 6.11 -16.05
CA LEU A 62 4.08 5.17 -16.28
C LEU A 62 3.65 3.74 -15.91
N GLU A 63 4.42 3.04 -15.08
CA GLU A 63 4.09 1.67 -14.63
C GLU A 63 2.82 1.56 -13.78
N GLN A 64 2.39 2.68 -13.19
CA GLN A 64 1.18 2.74 -12.37
C GLN A 64 -0.06 3.20 -13.16
N GLY A 65 0.09 3.46 -14.45
CA GLY A 65 -0.98 3.93 -15.32
C GLY A 65 -1.89 2.80 -15.82
N PHE A 66 -2.88 3.20 -16.63
CA PHE A 66 -3.75 2.29 -17.38
C PHE A 66 -4.40 1.19 -16.52
N ASN A 67 -5.01 1.60 -15.40
CA ASN A 67 -5.67 0.71 -14.42
C ASN A 67 -4.73 -0.38 -13.88
N ILE A 68 -3.77 0.01 -13.03
CA ILE A 68 -2.81 -0.92 -12.39
C ILE A 68 -3.48 -2.05 -11.63
N ALA A 69 -4.68 -1.87 -11.06
CA ALA A 69 -5.44 -2.95 -10.43
C ALA A 69 -5.66 -4.13 -11.39
N ARG A 70 -6.10 -3.83 -12.63
CA ARG A 70 -6.34 -4.84 -13.66
C ARG A 70 -5.04 -5.45 -14.16
N ASN A 71 -4.01 -4.62 -14.40
CA ASN A 71 -2.71 -5.11 -14.88
C ASN A 71 -2.08 -6.07 -13.87
N ALA A 72 -2.11 -5.71 -12.58
CA ALA A 72 -1.61 -6.55 -11.49
C ALA A 72 -2.42 -7.84 -11.33
N ALA A 73 -3.75 -7.79 -11.46
CA ALA A 73 -4.60 -8.98 -11.36
C ALA A 73 -4.32 -9.99 -12.49
N LEU A 74 -4.13 -9.51 -13.72
CA LEU A 74 -3.76 -10.34 -14.86
C LEU A 74 -2.35 -10.93 -14.69
N LEU A 75 -1.39 -10.13 -14.20
CA LEU A 75 -0.06 -10.62 -13.82
C LEU A 75 -0.10 -11.57 -12.62
N ALA A 76 -1.14 -11.53 -11.80
CA ALA A 76 -1.39 -12.46 -10.71
C ALA A 76 -2.05 -13.77 -11.18
N GLU A 77 -2.37 -13.89 -12.48
CA GLU A 77 -3.13 -15.00 -13.06
C GLU A 77 -4.53 -15.18 -12.44
N ILE A 78 -5.11 -14.09 -11.93
CA ILE A 78 -6.53 -14.06 -11.55
C ILE A 78 -7.36 -14.16 -12.84
N PRO A 79 -8.46 -14.95 -12.87
CA PRO A 79 -9.28 -15.10 -14.06
C PRO A 79 -9.69 -13.75 -14.67
N HIS A 80 -9.58 -13.63 -16.00
CA HIS A 80 -9.90 -12.38 -16.68
C HIS A 80 -11.38 -11.98 -16.57
N SER A 81 -12.26 -12.87 -16.12
CA SER A 81 -13.65 -12.56 -15.78
C SER A 81 -13.80 -11.66 -14.55
N VAL A 82 -12.82 -11.66 -13.64
CA VAL A 82 -12.83 -10.83 -12.42
C VAL A 82 -12.50 -9.38 -12.78
N PRO A 83 -13.40 -8.41 -12.57
CA PRO A 83 -13.12 -7.01 -12.84
C PRO A 83 -12.11 -6.44 -11.82
N ALA A 84 -11.56 -5.27 -12.15
CA ALA A 84 -10.65 -4.57 -11.27
C ALA A 84 -10.67 -3.06 -11.57
N ASN A 85 -10.64 -2.24 -10.51
CA ASN A 85 -10.61 -0.80 -10.61
C ASN A 85 -9.49 -0.19 -9.75
N THR A 86 -8.92 0.91 -10.25
CA THR A 86 -7.90 1.68 -9.53
C THR A 86 -8.52 2.95 -8.97
N VAL A 87 -8.38 3.16 -7.67
CA VAL A 87 -9.02 4.28 -6.94
C VAL A 87 -7.97 5.32 -6.56
N ASN A 88 -8.30 6.60 -6.69
CA ASN A 88 -7.47 7.71 -6.21
C ASN A 88 -8.26 8.64 -5.27
N ARG A 89 -7.89 8.60 -3.99
CA ARG A 89 -8.24 9.60 -2.97
C ARG A 89 -6.97 10.05 -2.24
N LEU A 90 -5.91 10.33 -3.00
CA LEU A 90 -4.58 10.67 -2.47
C LEU A 90 -4.13 9.67 -1.39
N CYS A 91 -3.65 10.12 -0.24
CA CYS A 91 -3.17 9.26 0.85
C CYS A 91 -4.23 8.26 1.36
N GLY A 92 -5.52 8.52 1.12
CA GLY A 92 -6.63 7.66 1.53
C GLY A 92 -7.08 6.63 0.50
N SER A 93 -6.35 6.45 -0.61
CA SER A 93 -6.81 5.66 -1.76
C SER A 93 -7.14 4.20 -1.44
N SER A 94 -6.27 3.48 -0.72
CA SER A 94 -6.52 2.07 -0.37
C SER A 94 -7.57 1.91 0.74
N MET A 95 -7.73 2.91 1.60
CA MET A 95 -8.85 2.95 2.55
C MET A 95 -10.18 3.23 1.84
N GLN A 96 -10.17 4.07 0.80
CA GLN A 96 -11.33 4.27 -0.04
C GLN A 96 -11.70 2.98 -0.78
N ALA A 97 -10.72 2.27 -1.33
CA ALA A 97 -10.91 0.94 -1.93
C ALA A 97 -11.60 -0.03 -0.96
N LEU A 98 -11.17 -0.06 0.30
CA LEU A 98 -11.82 -0.84 1.36
C LEU A 98 -13.28 -0.41 1.55
N HIS A 99 -13.57 0.89 1.64
CA HIS A 99 -14.93 1.38 1.84
C HIS A 99 -15.86 1.06 0.66
N ASP A 100 -15.38 1.15 -0.57
CA ASP A 100 -16.18 0.89 -1.76
C ASP A 100 -16.47 -0.61 -1.91
N ALA A 101 -15.47 -1.47 -1.71
CA ALA A 101 -15.66 -2.92 -1.64
C ALA A 101 -16.62 -3.34 -0.52
N ALA A 102 -16.48 -2.76 0.68
CA ALA A 102 -17.37 -3.04 1.79
C ALA A 102 -18.82 -2.66 1.46
N ARG A 103 -19.05 -1.51 0.81
CA ARG A 103 -20.40 -1.12 0.37
C ARG A 103 -20.97 -2.08 -0.66
N MET A 104 -20.17 -2.52 -1.63
CA MET A 104 -20.58 -3.48 -2.66
C MET A 104 -21.03 -4.81 -2.04
N ILE A 105 -20.35 -5.26 -0.98
CA ILE A 105 -20.76 -6.44 -0.21
C ILE A 105 -22.03 -6.16 0.60
N MET A 106 -22.11 -5.02 1.29
CA MET A 106 -23.28 -4.66 2.10
C MET A 106 -24.56 -4.53 1.28
N THR A 107 -24.47 -4.09 0.01
CA THR A 107 -25.58 -3.97 -0.93
C THR A 107 -25.96 -5.29 -1.60
N GLY A 108 -25.12 -6.32 -1.48
CA GLY A 108 -25.34 -7.63 -2.11
C GLY A 108 -24.89 -7.70 -3.57
N ASP A 109 -24.19 -6.68 -4.08
CA ASP A 109 -23.63 -6.66 -5.43
C ASP A 109 -22.34 -7.50 -5.54
N ALA A 110 -21.70 -7.79 -4.41
CA ALA A 110 -20.55 -8.69 -4.29
C ALA A 110 -20.67 -9.57 -3.04
N SER A 111 -20.01 -10.73 -3.08
CA SER A 111 -19.76 -11.60 -1.93
C SER A 111 -18.28 -11.59 -1.52
N VAL A 112 -17.37 -11.47 -2.48
CA VAL A 112 -15.92 -11.44 -2.21
C VAL A 112 -15.25 -10.34 -3.04
N CYS A 113 -14.49 -9.48 -2.37
CA CYS A 113 -13.67 -8.47 -3.03
C CYS A 113 -12.21 -8.58 -2.58
N LEU A 114 -11.28 -8.29 -3.49
CA LEU A 114 -9.88 -8.10 -3.13
C LEU A 114 -9.57 -6.61 -3.04
N ILE A 115 -8.98 -6.19 -1.93
CA ILE A 115 -8.70 -4.78 -1.64
C ILE A 115 -7.23 -4.54 -1.37
N GLY A 116 -6.74 -3.37 -1.73
CA GLY A 116 -5.39 -2.96 -1.36
C GLY A 116 -4.95 -1.69 -2.06
N GLY A 117 -3.65 -1.61 -2.36
CA GLY A 117 -3.09 -0.48 -3.06
C GLY A 117 -1.58 -0.59 -3.23
N VAL A 118 -1.03 0.27 -4.08
CA VAL A 118 0.39 0.34 -4.39
C VAL A 118 0.80 1.79 -4.63
N GLU A 119 2.02 2.11 -4.20
CA GLU A 119 2.69 3.35 -4.60
C GLU A 119 4.20 3.09 -4.70
N HIS A 120 4.76 3.21 -5.89
CA HIS A 120 6.18 3.03 -6.19
C HIS A 120 6.86 4.39 -6.39
N MET A 121 6.98 5.14 -5.30
CA MET A 121 7.55 6.50 -5.30
C MET A 121 9.01 6.59 -5.80
N GLY A 122 9.73 5.45 -5.85
CA GLY A 122 11.08 5.38 -6.40
C GLY A 122 11.11 5.41 -7.94
N HIS A 123 10.04 4.95 -8.60
CA HIS A 123 9.91 4.95 -10.06
C HIS A 123 9.01 6.07 -10.54
N VAL A 124 7.93 6.35 -9.80
CA VAL A 124 7.00 7.44 -10.09
C VAL A 124 6.97 8.41 -8.90
N PRO A 125 7.87 9.41 -8.87
CA PRO A 125 7.89 10.42 -7.81
C PRO A 125 6.58 11.20 -7.74
N MET A 126 6.20 11.67 -6.55
CA MET A 126 4.99 12.50 -6.37
C MET A 126 5.02 13.83 -7.14
N SER A 127 6.21 14.32 -7.50
CA SER A 127 6.39 15.53 -8.31
C SER A 127 6.34 15.28 -9.82
N HIS A 128 6.28 14.02 -10.27
CA HIS A 128 6.25 13.68 -11.68
C HIS A 128 4.90 14.05 -12.30
N GLY A 129 4.92 14.78 -13.42
CA GLY A 129 3.71 15.13 -14.16
C GLY A 129 2.75 16.07 -13.41
N VAL A 130 3.24 16.81 -12.41
CA VAL A 130 2.42 17.79 -11.69
C VAL A 130 2.17 19.01 -12.57
N ASP A 131 0.92 19.21 -12.96
CA ASP A 131 0.43 20.39 -13.65
C ASP A 131 -0.90 20.83 -13.01
N PHE A 132 -0.80 21.61 -11.93
CA PHE A 132 -1.97 22.08 -11.20
C PHE A 132 -2.61 23.28 -11.90
N HIS A 133 -3.92 23.22 -12.12
CA HIS A 133 -4.68 24.32 -12.70
C HIS A 133 -4.45 25.64 -11.91
N PRO A 134 -3.97 26.74 -12.53
CA PRO A 134 -3.63 27.98 -11.83
C PRO A 134 -4.78 28.58 -11.02
N GLY A 135 -6.02 28.35 -11.46
CA GLY A 135 -7.24 28.77 -10.77
C GLY A 135 -7.40 28.21 -9.34
N LEU A 136 -6.71 27.12 -8.98
CA LEU A 136 -6.70 26.60 -7.60
C LEU A 136 -6.19 27.65 -6.61
N SER A 137 -5.26 28.51 -7.03
CA SER A 137 -4.70 29.60 -6.20
C SER A 137 -5.70 30.72 -5.88
N ARG A 138 -6.88 30.74 -6.53
CA ARG A 138 -7.92 31.75 -6.27
C ARG A 138 -8.72 31.44 -5.01
N ASN A 139 -8.98 30.16 -4.76
CA ASN A 139 -9.90 29.68 -3.72
C ASN A 139 -9.19 28.88 -2.62
N VAL A 140 -7.95 28.47 -2.88
CA VAL A 140 -7.17 27.64 -1.96
C VAL A 140 -5.86 28.35 -1.66
N ALA A 141 -5.40 28.27 -0.41
CA ALA A 141 -4.10 28.78 -0.03
C ALA A 141 -3.00 28.17 -0.93
N LYS A 142 -2.07 29.00 -1.41
CA LYS A 142 -0.96 28.55 -2.28
C LYS A 142 -0.16 27.39 -1.67
N ALA A 143 -0.09 27.33 -0.33
CA ALA A 143 0.60 26.28 0.41
C ALA A 143 -0.18 24.95 0.52
N ALA A 144 -1.46 24.88 0.14
CA ALA A 144 -2.30 23.70 0.36
C ALA A 144 -1.82 22.45 -0.41
N GLY A 145 -1.15 22.64 -1.55
CA GLY A 145 -0.50 21.54 -2.28
C GLY A 145 0.84 21.10 -1.69
N MET A 146 1.35 21.81 -0.68
CA MET A 146 2.65 21.57 -0.06
C MET A 146 2.46 21.04 1.36
N MET A 147 2.35 19.72 1.49
CA MET A 147 2.05 19.06 2.76
C MET A 147 3.03 19.39 3.90
N GLY A 148 4.29 19.70 3.58
CA GLY A 148 5.26 20.15 4.57
C GLY A 148 4.89 21.51 5.18
N LEU A 149 4.42 22.46 4.38
CA LEU A 149 4.02 23.79 4.87
C LEU A 149 2.73 23.72 5.69
N THR A 150 1.76 22.90 5.27
CA THR A 150 0.52 22.73 6.02
C THR A 150 0.75 22.01 7.36
N ALA A 151 1.68 21.04 7.40
CA ALA A 151 2.11 20.40 8.64
C ALA A 151 2.77 21.40 9.61
N GLU A 152 3.69 22.24 9.12
CA GLU A 152 4.33 23.29 9.93
C GLU A 152 3.33 24.34 10.44
N MET A 153 2.31 24.66 9.65
CA MET A 153 1.23 25.55 10.09
C MET A 153 0.47 24.97 11.28
N LEU A 154 0.11 23.68 11.23
CA LEU A 154 -0.54 22.98 12.35
C LEU A 154 0.38 22.90 13.57
N ALA A 155 1.67 22.63 13.38
CA ALA A 155 2.64 22.61 14.46
C ALA A 155 2.71 23.96 15.17
N ARG A 156 2.75 25.07 14.42
CA ARG A 156 2.72 26.43 14.97
C ARG A 156 1.40 26.74 15.68
N LEU A 157 0.26 26.39 15.08
CA LEU A 157 -1.07 26.66 15.63
C LEU A 157 -1.28 25.97 16.98
N HIS A 158 -0.77 24.76 17.13
CA HIS A 158 -0.94 23.95 18.33
C HIS A 158 0.28 23.98 19.28
N GLY A 159 1.28 24.83 19.01
CA GLY A 159 2.46 24.94 19.86
C GLY A 159 3.29 23.65 19.95
N ILE A 160 3.33 22.85 18.89
CA ILE A 160 4.08 21.58 18.84
C ILE A 160 5.54 21.88 18.53
N SER A 161 6.39 21.85 19.57
CA SER A 161 7.81 22.19 19.45
C SER A 161 8.60 21.16 18.64
N ARG A 162 9.79 21.55 18.19
CA ARG A 162 10.72 20.65 17.49
C ARG A 162 11.08 19.45 18.35
N GLU A 163 11.28 19.66 19.65
CA GLU A 163 11.62 18.61 20.61
C GLU A 163 10.48 17.60 20.75
N MET A 164 9.22 18.06 20.75
CA MET A 164 8.05 17.16 20.77
C MET A 164 7.98 16.31 19.49
N GLN A 165 8.25 16.92 18.33
CA GLN A 165 8.30 16.20 17.06
C GLN A 165 9.42 15.17 17.04
N ASP A 166 10.61 15.52 17.52
CA ASP A 166 11.78 14.62 17.59
C ASP A 166 11.55 13.47 18.59
N GLN A 167 10.90 13.74 19.73
CA GLN A 167 10.51 12.70 20.69
C GLN A 167 9.51 11.71 20.07
N PHE A 168 8.51 12.20 19.35
CA PHE A 168 7.56 11.34 18.64
C PHE A 168 8.25 10.55 17.53
N ALA A 169 9.11 11.19 16.75
CA ALA A 169 9.89 10.56 15.69
C ALA A 169 10.81 9.48 16.25
N ALA A 170 11.51 9.69 17.38
CA ALA A 170 12.37 8.68 18.01
C ALA A 170 11.59 7.51 18.62
N ARG A 171 10.37 7.76 19.11
CA ARG A 171 9.48 6.70 19.62
C ARG A 171 9.06 5.72 18.53
N SER A 172 8.91 6.18 17.30
CA SER A 172 8.44 5.35 16.18
C SER A 172 9.40 4.19 15.85
N PRO A 173 10.69 4.42 15.50
CA PRO A 173 11.68 3.35 15.34
C PRO A 173 11.84 2.50 16.58
N ARG A 174 11.80 3.09 17.79
CA ARG A 174 11.92 2.32 19.04
C ARG A 174 10.75 1.36 19.27
N SER A 175 9.55 1.75 18.83
CA SER A 175 8.36 0.90 18.84
C SER A 175 8.41 -0.17 17.75
N CYS A 176 9.02 0.13 16.60
CA CYS A 176 9.26 -0.83 15.52
C CYS A 176 10.38 -1.84 15.85
N LEU A 177 11.44 -1.40 16.53
CA LEU A 177 12.62 -2.20 16.91
C LEU A 177 12.41 -3.00 18.20
N GLY A 178 11.68 -2.43 19.18
CA GLY A 178 11.36 -3.08 20.45
C GLY A 178 10.26 -4.14 20.35
N ARG A 179 9.57 -4.21 19.21
CA ARG A 179 8.70 -5.32 18.83
C ARG A 179 9.52 -6.29 18.01
N ASN A 180 9.88 -7.43 18.59
CA ASN A 180 10.62 -8.50 17.91
C ASN A 180 10.00 -8.77 16.52
N PRO A 181 10.65 -8.39 15.40
CA PRO A 181 10.02 -8.38 14.07
C PRO A 181 9.61 -9.80 13.64
N VAL A 182 10.19 -10.83 14.23
CA VAL A 182 9.96 -12.23 13.88
C VAL A 182 8.59 -12.75 14.35
N ARG A 183 8.02 -12.29 15.48
CA ARG A 183 6.85 -12.98 16.09
C ARG A 183 5.47 -12.50 15.65
N ARG A 184 5.33 -11.34 15.02
CA ARG A 184 4.01 -10.83 14.54
C ARG A 184 3.99 -10.40 13.08
N ILE A 185 5.15 -10.27 12.44
CA ILE A 185 5.27 -9.91 11.02
C ILE A 185 5.36 -11.17 10.14
N GLN A 186 5.73 -12.33 10.71
CA GLN A 186 5.65 -13.63 10.03
C GLN A 186 4.23 -14.00 9.56
N SER A 187 3.17 -13.33 10.05
CA SER A 187 1.81 -13.53 9.54
C SER A 187 1.46 -12.67 8.32
N GLY A 188 2.29 -11.67 7.92
CA GLY A 188 1.87 -10.64 6.97
C GLY A 188 2.92 -9.97 6.06
N ASP A 189 4.23 -10.18 6.25
CA ASP A 189 5.23 -9.73 5.26
C ASP A 189 5.70 -10.91 4.41
N TYR A 190 5.38 -10.88 3.12
CA TYR A 190 5.77 -11.92 2.17
C TYR A 190 7.05 -11.49 1.41
N PRO A 191 8.03 -12.40 1.25
CA PRO A 191 9.28 -12.06 0.59
C PRO A 191 9.02 -11.71 -0.89
N PRO A 192 9.50 -10.56 -1.37
CA PRO A 192 9.27 -10.12 -2.75
C PRO A 192 9.86 -11.10 -3.77
N PRO A 193 9.41 -11.08 -5.04
CA PRO A 193 10.05 -11.84 -6.11
C PRO A 193 11.56 -11.51 -6.17
N ALA A 194 12.36 -12.56 -6.34
CA ALA A 194 13.80 -12.62 -6.03
C ALA A 194 14.60 -11.36 -6.39
N ALA A 195 14.80 -10.47 -5.41
CA ALA A 195 15.98 -9.63 -5.38
C ALA A 195 17.14 -10.47 -4.83
N THR A 196 17.97 -11.02 -5.70
CA THR A 196 19.24 -11.63 -5.31
C THR A 196 20.10 -10.57 -4.60
N MET A 197 20.12 -10.62 -3.27
CA MET A 197 21.11 -9.95 -2.43
C MET A 197 21.79 -11.02 -1.57
N PRO A 198 23.12 -10.95 -1.40
CA PRO A 198 23.90 -12.00 -0.76
C PRO A 198 23.51 -12.12 0.72
N MET A 199 23.30 -13.35 1.18
CA MET A 199 23.16 -13.69 2.59
C MET A 199 24.36 -13.15 3.36
N ALA A 200 24.11 -12.24 4.31
CA ALA A 200 25.05 -11.89 5.35
C ALA A 200 24.33 -11.85 6.70
N TYR A 201 24.93 -12.58 7.65
CA TYR A 201 24.59 -12.76 9.07
C TYR A 201 23.65 -13.91 9.44
N SER A 202 24.20 -15.12 9.35
CA SER A 202 23.93 -16.17 10.34
C SER A 202 24.69 -15.87 11.65
N SER A 203 23.98 -15.86 12.76
CA SER A 203 24.54 -16.12 14.10
C SER A 203 23.76 -17.27 14.72
N PRO A 204 24.43 -18.28 15.29
CA PRO A 204 23.81 -19.56 15.64
C PRO A 204 23.10 -19.47 17.00
N LEU A 205 21.84 -19.87 17.06
CA LEU A 205 21.17 -20.18 18.33
C LEU A 205 20.52 -21.56 18.23
N THR A 206 21.35 -22.53 18.62
CA THR A 206 21.10 -23.78 19.36
C THR A 206 19.64 -24.20 19.54
N MET A 207 19.28 -25.34 18.94
CA MET A 207 18.15 -26.18 19.36
C MET A 207 18.35 -26.69 20.79
N THR A 208 17.31 -26.59 21.62
CA THR A 208 17.11 -27.55 22.72
C THR A 208 15.62 -27.87 22.86
N ARG A 209 15.35 -29.17 22.66
CA ARG A 209 14.16 -30.00 22.90
C ARG A 209 12.79 -29.50 22.45
#